data_AF-A0A971MD74-F1
#
_entry.id   AF-A0A971MD74-F1
#
_cell.length_a   1.000
_cell.length_b   1.000
_cell.length_c   1.000
_cell.angle_alpha   90.00
_cell.angle_beta   90.00
_cell.angle_gamma   90.00
#
_symmetry.space_group_name_H-M   'P 1'
#
loop_
_entity.id
_entity.type
_entity.pdbx_description
1 polymer ?
#
loop_
_entity_poly.entity_id
_entity_poly.type
_entity_poly.pdbx_seq_one_letter_code
_entity_poly.pdbx_strand_id
1 'polypeptide(L)'
;MKHYDHVEWIFYKNNVLSEEKMIEMEEHLYYCDECLETFLSLIDENEVEEAIKLISEEFTNKIMDEIEKVEYLPRVRTNRTNRRYKEILTYYIAVASVTIVLTVGGFFTRLVDTVPIVVQSSPIVDNKELPNKVADISGKIVNKTSDFINRIEISNIKEDGNERKK
;
A
#
# COMPACT_ATOMS: atom_id res chain seq x y z
N MET A 1 -14.37 8.40 -3.73
CA MET A 1 -13.89 7.07 -3.32
C MET A 1 -14.74 6.03 -4.05
N LYS A 2 -14.26 4.80 -4.23
CA LYS A 2 -15.10 3.76 -4.85
C LYS A 2 -16.10 3.30 -3.80
N HIS A 3 -17.39 3.40 -4.11
CA HIS A 3 -18.45 2.76 -3.36
C HIS A 3 -18.69 1.38 -3.96
N TYR A 4 -19.06 0.41 -3.13
CA TYR A 4 -19.45 -0.90 -3.60
C TYR A 4 -20.94 -0.94 -3.86
N ASP A 5 -21.31 -1.58 -4.96
CA ASP A 5 -22.71 -1.70 -5.38
C ASP A 5 -23.46 -2.75 -4.54
N HIS A 6 -24.78 -2.66 -4.54
CA HIS A 6 -25.66 -3.60 -3.85
C HIS A 6 -25.37 -5.07 -4.23
N VAL A 7 -25.07 -5.33 -5.50
CA VAL A 7 -24.74 -6.68 -5.99
C VAL A 7 -23.42 -7.20 -5.38
N GLU A 8 -22.44 -6.33 -5.19
CA GLU A 8 -21.15 -6.71 -4.59
C GLU A 8 -21.32 -7.10 -3.12
N TRP A 9 -22.18 -6.38 -2.39
CA TRP A 9 -22.53 -6.73 -1.01
C TRP A 9 -23.32 -8.04 -0.89
N ILE A 10 -24.15 -8.38 -1.88
CA ILE A 10 -24.77 -9.72 -1.96
C ILE A 10 -23.71 -10.81 -2.14
N PHE A 11 -22.69 -10.58 -2.97
CA PHE A 11 -21.60 -11.55 -3.13
C PHE A 11 -20.75 -11.69 -1.87
N TYR A 12 -20.54 -10.59 -1.15
CA TYR A 12 -19.91 -10.59 0.16
C TYR A 12 -20.73 -11.42 1.16
N LYS A 13 -22.04 -11.17 1.28
CA LYS A 13 -22.96 -11.88 2.19
C LYS A 13 -22.98 -13.40 1.93
N ASN A 14 -22.90 -13.80 0.65
CA ASN A 14 -22.89 -15.20 0.26
C ASN A 14 -21.48 -15.85 0.32
N ASN A 15 -20.47 -15.12 0.80
CA ASN A 15 -19.08 -15.60 0.94
C ASN A 15 -18.48 -16.11 -0.39
N VAL A 16 -18.82 -15.44 -1.50
CA VAL A 16 -18.41 -15.81 -2.88
C VAL A 16 -17.12 -15.10 -3.31
N LEU A 17 -16.74 -14.05 -2.58
CA LEU A 17 -15.56 -13.23 -2.87
C LEU A 17 -14.28 -13.84 -2.27
N SER A 18 -13.11 -13.40 -2.76
CA SER A 18 -11.84 -13.77 -2.14
C SER A 18 -11.71 -13.12 -0.75
N GLU A 19 -10.99 -13.78 0.16
CA GLU A 19 -10.73 -13.28 1.52
C GLU A 19 -10.11 -11.87 1.51
N GLU A 20 -9.13 -11.64 0.63
CA GLU A 20 -8.52 -10.31 0.44
C GLU A 20 -9.55 -9.24 0.07
N LYS A 21 -10.53 -9.60 -0.76
CA LYS A 21 -11.57 -8.66 -1.20
C LYS A 21 -12.59 -8.40 -0.10
N MET A 22 -12.93 -9.42 0.69
CA MET A 22 -13.82 -9.26 1.84
C MET A 22 -13.22 -8.34 2.89
N ILE A 23 -11.93 -8.49 3.18
CA ILE A 23 -11.21 -7.59 4.11
C ILE A 23 -11.22 -6.15 3.60
N GLU A 24 -10.94 -5.92 2.31
CA GLU A 24 -10.99 -4.58 1.70
C GLU A 24 -12.39 -3.95 1.85
N MET A 25 -13.44 -4.75 1.66
CA MET A 25 -14.83 -4.31 1.79
C MET A 25 -15.20 -4.03 3.26
N GLU A 26 -14.78 -4.87 4.21
CA GLU A 26 -14.96 -4.62 5.64
C GLU A 26 -14.24 -3.35 6.09
N GLU A 27 -12.99 -3.15 5.68
CA GLU A 27 -12.23 -1.94 5.98
C GLU A 27 -12.95 -0.68 5.47
N HIS A 28 -13.62 -0.77 4.33
CA HIS A 28 -14.40 0.33 3.77
C HIS A 28 -15.62 0.71 4.63
N LEU A 29 -16.29 -0.26 5.26
CA LEU A 29 -17.46 -0.02 6.11
C LEU A 29 -17.14 0.84 7.35
N TYR A 30 -15.88 0.87 7.81
CA TYR A 30 -15.48 1.71 8.94
C TYR A 30 -15.42 3.21 8.61
N TYR A 31 -15.36 3.58 7.33
CA TYR A 31 -15.11 4.95 6.90
C TYR A 31 -16.17 5.49 5.94
N CYS A 32 -17.12 4.67 5.47
CA CYS A 32 -18.14 5.06 4.51
C CYS A 32 -19.55 4.72 5.00
N ASP A 33 -20.27 5.74 5.48
CA ASP A 33 -21.64 5.60 5.99
C ASP A 33 -22.62 5.12 4.90
N GLU A 34 -22.48 5.58 3.66
CA GLU A 34 -23.37 5.19 2.55
C GLU A 34 -23.27 3.69 2.23
N CYS A 35 -22.05 3.15 2.23
CA CYS A 35 -21.84 1.71 2.03
C CYS A 35 -22.29 0.90 3.24
N LEU A 36 -22.17 1.44 4.45
CA LEU A 36 -22.71 0.83 5.66
C LEU A 36 -24.24 0.75 5.63
N GLU A 37 -24.92 1.84 5.28
CA GLU A 37 -26.38 1.86 5.15
C GLU A 37 -26.86 0.85 4.09
N THR A 38 -26.19 0.82 2.94
CA THR A 38 -26.48 -0.15 1.87
C THR A 38 -26.29 -1.58 2.36
N PHE A 39 -25.19 -1.88 3.07
CA PHE A 39 -24.92 -3.20 3.62
C PHE A 39 -25.98 -3.61 4.66
N LEU A 40 -26.33 -2.73 5.60
CA LEU A 40 -27.34 -3.00 6.62
C LEU A 40 -28.73 -3.21 6.02
N SER A 41 -29.05 -2.53 4.91
CA SER A 41 -30.32 -2.70 4.20
C SER A 41 -30.52 -4.10 3.59
N LEU A 42 -29.45 -4.89 3.46
CA LEU A 42 -29.51 -6.26 2.94
C LEU A 42 -29.92 -7.29 3.99
N ILE A 43 -29.99 -6.90 5.26
CA ILE A 43 -30.41 -7.77 6.36
C ILE A 43 -31.93 -7.75 6.39
N ASP A 44 -32.54 -8.93 6.16
CA ASP A 44 -33.99 -9.05 6.14
C ASP A 44 -34.56 -9.45 7.52
N GLU A 45 -35.87 -9.26 7.72
CA GLU A 45 -36.53 -9.62 8.98
C GLU A 45 -36.47 -11.13 9.27
N ASN A 46 -36.43 -11.99 8.25
CA ASN A 46 -36.35 -13.43 8.44
C ASN A 46 -34.99 -13.83 9.04
N GLU A 47 -33.90 -13.24 8.56
CA GLU A 47 -32.56 -13.42 9.08
C GLU A 47 -32.45 -12.95 10.53
N VAL A 48 -33.13 -11.87 10.88
CA VAL A 48 -33.22 -11.40 12.26
C VAL A 48 -33.97 -12.41 13.13
N GLU A 49 -35.11 -12.93 12.67
CA GLU A 49 -35.86 -13.96 13.41
C GLU A 49 -35.09 -15.28 13.57
N GLU A 50 -34.37 -15.71 12.54
CA GLU A 50 -33.49 -16.88 12.59
C GLU A 50 -32.36 -16.67 13.60
N ALA A 51 -31.72 -15.50 13.60
CA ALA A 51 -30.68 -15.14 14.56
C ALA A 51 -31.22 -15.17 16.01
N ILE A 52 -32.43 -14.66 16.25
CA ILE A 52 -33.08 -14.71 17.58
C ILE A 52 -33.27 -16.16 18.05
N LYS A 53 -33.63 -17.08 17.15
CA LYS A 53 -33.78 -18.51 17.52
C LYS A 53 -32.45 -19.19 17.85
N LEU A 54 -31.34 -18.73 17.27
CA LEU A 54 -30.00 -19.26 17.54
C LEU A 54 -29.43 -18.78 18.89
N ILE A 55 -29.89 -17.64 19.37
CA ILE A 55 -29.40 -17.03 20.61
C ILE A 55 -30.31 -17.46 21.77
N SER A 56 -29.73 -18.06 22.80
CA SER A 56 -30.47 -18.36 24.04
C SER A 56 -30.87 -17.06 24.75
N GLU A 57 -32.05 -17.03 25.36
CA GLU A 57 -32.52 -15.90 26.19
C GLU A 57 -31.52 -15.53 27.32
N GLU A 58 -30.76 -16.51 27.81
CA GLU A 58 -29.74 -16.30 28.85
C GLU A 58 -28.38 -15.88 28.31
N PHE A 59 -28.20 -15.78 26.98
CA PHE A 59 -26.92 -15.49 26.36
C PHE A 59 -26.27 -14.22 26.93
N THR A 60 -27.02 -13.12 26.97
CA THR A 60 -26.52 -11.83 27.48
C THR A 60 -26.09 -11.95 28.94
N ASN A 61 -26.92 -12.59 29.78
CA ASN A 61 -26.63 -12.76 31.20
C ASN A 61 -25.37 -13.59 31.40
N LYS A 62 -25.23 -14.70 30.67
CA LYS A 62 -24.08 -15.61 30.74
C LYS A 62 -22.78 -14.93 30.32
N ILE A 63 -22.80 -14.13 29.25
CA ILE A 63 -21.63 -13.39 28.78
C ILE A 63 -21.22 -12.30 29.77
N MET A 64 -22.18 -11.56 30.35
CA MET A 64 -21.87 -10.55 31.36
C MET A 64 -21.26 -11.17 32.62
N ASP A 65 -21.81 -12.30 33.07
CA ASP A 65 -21.26 -13.12 34.16
C ASP A 65 -19.82 -13.57 33.88
N GLU A 66 -19.51 -13.91 32.63
CA GLU A 66 -18.19 -14.36 32.21
C GLU A 66 -17.20 -13.19 32.15
N ILE A 67 -17.62 -12.03 31.64
CA ILE A 67 -16.81 -10.80 31.62
C ILE A 67 -16.44 -10.37 33.04
N GLU A 68 -17.37 -10.43 34.00
CA GLU A 68 -17.10 -10.06 35.39
C GLU A 68 -16.07 -11.00 36.06
N LYS A 69 -16.03 -12.26 35.63
CA LYS A 69 -15.07 -13.27 36.11
C LYS A 69 -13.68 -13.12 35.47
N VAL A 70 -13.53 -12.30 34.42
CA VAL A 70 -12.22 -12.02 33.84
C VAL A 70 -11.47 -11.08 34.79
N GLU A 71 -10.64 -11.67 35.66
CA GLU A 71 -9.67 -10.90 36.43
C GLU A 71 -8.74 -10.14 35.46
N TYR A 72 -8.70 -8.82 35.60
CA TYR A 72 -7.73 -7.98 34.90
C TYR A 72 -6.32 -8.39 35.34
N LEU A 73 -5.65 -9.23 34.53
CA LEU A 73 -4.24 -9.48 34.70
C LEU A 73 -3.48 -8.18 34.40
N PRO A 74 -2.87 -7.51 35.39
CA PRO A 74 -2.06 -6.35 35.10
C PRO A 74 -0.92 -6.79 34.18
N ARG A 75 -0.77 -6.11 33.04
CA ARG A 75 0.36 -6.33 32.13
C ARG A 75 1.65 -6.27 32.94
N VAL A 76 2.31 -7.41 33.11
CA VAL A 76 3.65 -7.48 33.69
C VAL A 76 4.54 -6.60 32.82
N ARG A 77 4.88 -5.41 33.33
CA ARG A 77 5.80 -4.49 32.67
C ARG A 77 7.18 -5.11 32.67
N THR A 78 7.48 -5.96 31.69
CA THR A 78 8.84 -6.43 31.47
C THR A 78 9.68 -5.21 31.06
N ASN A 79 10.75 -4.93 31.81
CA ASN A 79 11.67 -3.80 31.61
C ASN A 79 12.56 -4.01 30.36
N ARG A 80 11.94 -4.19 29.19
CA ARG A 80 12.61 -4.45 27.90
C ARG A 80 13.11 -3.18 27.20
N THR A 81 12.79 -1.99 27.70
CA THR A 81 13.07 -0.71 27.04
C THR A 81 14.56 -0.35 27.03
N ASN A 82 15.29 -0.70 28.09
CA ASN A 82 16.72 -0.36 28.21
C ASN A 82 17.62 -1.12 27.22
N ARG A 83 17.21 -2.32 26.79
CA ARG A 83 18.01 -3.15 25.88
C ARG A 83 18.02 -2.62 24.45
N ARG A 84 16.85 -2.21 23.93
CA ARG A 84 16.74 -1.63 22.57
C ARG A 84 17.51 -0.31 22.42
N TYR A 85 17.47 0.56 23.44
CA TYR A 85 18.20 1.83 23.38
C TYR A 85 19.73 1.63 23.34
N LYS A 86 20.24 0.67 24.13
CA LYS A 86 21.66 0.31 24.11
C LYS A 86 22.09 -0.26 22.76
N GLU A 87 21.30 -1.16 22.17
CA GLU A 87 21.58 -1.74 20.85
C GLU A 87 21.65 -0.64 19.77
N ILE A 88 20.68 0.28 19.75
CA ILE A 88 20.67 1.41 18.81
C ILE A 88 21.90 2.30 19.01
N LEU A 89 22.21 2.70 20.25
CA LEU A 89 23.34 3.56 20.55
C LEU A 89 24.68 2.91 20.15
N THR A 90 24.86 1.60 20.36
CA THR A 90 26.07 0.90 19.91
C THR A 90 26.23 0.90 18.39
N TYR A 91 25.14 0.74 17.64
CA TYR A 91 25.18 0.79 16.18
C TYR A 91 25.57 2.18 15.66
N TYR A 92 24.98 3.23 16.23
CA TYR A 92 25.33 4.61 15.86
C TYR A 92 26.78 4.95 16.20
N ILE A 93 27.31 4.49 17.33
CA ILE A 93 28.73 4.66 17.68
C ILE A 93 29.63 3.97 16.64
N ALA A 94 29.32 2.74 16.25
CA ALA A 94 30.10 2.01 15.26
C ALA A 94 30.11 2.75 13.90
N VAL A 95 28.94 3.15 13.39
CA VAL A 95 28.82 3.89 12.12
C VAL A 95 29.55 5.23 12.20
N ALA A 96 29.33 6.02 13.26
CA ALA A 96 29.96 7.33 13.42
C ALA A 96 31.49 7.22 13.47
N SER A 97 32.02 6.19 14.16
CA SER A 97 33.47 5.98 14.25
C SER A 97 34.09 5.74 12.87
N VAL A 98 33.46 4.92 12.02
CA VAL A 98 33.90 4.68 10.63
C VAL A 98 33.88 5.98 9.82
N THR A 99 32.79 6.75 9.90
CA THR A 99 32.69 8.04 9.19
C THR A 99 33.79 9.00 9.62
N ILE A 100 34.01 9.17 10.93
CA ILE A 100 35.07 10.06 11.45
C ILE A 100 36.44 9.61 10.97
N VAL A 101 36.75 8.32 11.02
CA VAL A 101 38.05 7.79 10.55
C VAL A 101 38.24 8.03 9.05
N LEU A 102 37.21 7.83 8.23
CA LEU A 102 37.27 8.09 6.79
C LEU A 102 37.43 9.58 6.47
N THR A 103 36.75 10.45 7.22
CA THR A 103 36.83 11.91 7.06
C THR A 103 38.17 12.45 7.53
N VAL A 104 38.62 12.10 8.74
CA VAL A 104 39.92 12.53 9.29
C VAL A 104 41.08 11.95 8.48
N GLY A 105 40.94 10.71 8.01
CA GLY A 105 41.92 10.06 7.13
C GLY A 105 41.97 10.62 5.70
N GLY A 106 41.11 11.60 5.36
CA GLY A 106 41.12 12.25 4.05
C GLY A 106 40.76 11.32 2.89
N PHE A 107 40.06 10.20 3.15
CA PHE A 107 39.72 9.21 2.12
C PHE A 107 38.91 9.83 0.98
N PHE A 108 37.96 10.71 1.31
CA PHE A 108 37.16 11.42 0.33
C PHE A 108 37.97 12.41 -0.52
N THR A 109 38.99 13.07 0.06
CA THR A 109 39.91 13.95 -0.67
C THR A 109 40.68 13.17 -1.73
N ARG A 110 41.17 11.96 -1.37
CA ARG A 110 41.90 11.08 -2.31
C ARG A 110 41.03 10.63 -3.48
N LEU A 111 39.74 10.39 -3.28
CA LEU A 111 38.82 10.06 -4.37
C LEU A 111 38.68 11.25 -5.35
N VAL A 112 38.50 12.47 -4.83
CA VAL A 112 38.39 13.68 -5.66
C VAL A 112 39.68 13.96 -6.42
N ASP A 113 40.84 13.73 -5.80
CA ASP A 113 42.15 13.94 -6.44
C ASP A 113 42.47 12.89 -7.54
N THR A 114 41.78 11.75 -7.56
CA THR A 114 41.91 10.76 -8.66
C THR A 114 41.01 11.06 -9.86
N VAL A 115 39.99 11.91 -9.71
CA VAL A 115 39.10 12.30 -10.82
C VAL A 115 39.86 12.97 -11.98
N PRO A 116 40.82 13.90 -11.75
CA PRO A 116 41.64 14.48 -12.84
C PRO A 116 42.47 13.45 -13.59
N ILE A 117 42.91 12.36 -12.92
CA ILE A 117 43.77 11.32 -13.49
C ILE A 117 42.96 10.44 -14.46
N VAL A 118 41.72 10.10 -14.10
CA VAL A 118 40.82 9.32 -14.96
C VAL A 118 40.34 10.13 -16.17
N VAL A 119 40.13 11.44 -15.98
CA VAL A 119 39.73 12.36 -17.07
C VAL A 119 40.87 12.60 -18.06
N GLN A 120 42.13 12.66 -17.61
CA GLN A 120 43.29 12.84 -18.50
C GLN A 120 43.73 11.56 -19.22
N SER A 121 43.39 10.37 -18.69
CA SER A 121 43.70 9.08 -19.34
C SER A 121 42.68 8.62 -20.38
N SER A 122 41.58 9.36 -20.59
CA SER A 122 40.64 9.06 -21.67
C SER A 122 41.03 9.87 -22.91
N PRO A 123 41.41 9.24 -24.03
CA PRO A 123 41.37 9.96 -25.30
C PRO A 123 39.90 10.37 -25.52
N ILE A 124 39.69 11.62 -25.92
CA ILE A 124 38.41 12.10 -26.42
C ILE A 124 38.13 11.27 -27.68
N VAL A 125 37.38 10.18 -27.54
CA VAL A 125 36.89 9.38 -28.66
C VAL A 125 35.44 9.75 -28.85
N ASP A 126 35.26 10.61 -29.84
CA ASP A 126 34.01 10.84 -30.55
C ASP A 126 33.34 9.50 -30.91
N ASN A 127 32.02 9.45 -30.70
CA ASN A 127 31.08 8.49 -31.27
C ASN A 127 31.40 6.99 -31.14
N LYS A 128 30.74 6.33 -30.18
CA LYS A 128 30.07 5.03 -30.41
C LYS A 128 28.95 4.79 -29.41
N GLU A 129 27.78 4.56 -29.97
CA GLU A 129 26.53 4.17 -29.33
C GLU A 129 26.75 3.03 -28.33
N LEU A 130 26.66 3.32 -27.03
CA LEU A 130 26.21 2.30 -26.09
C LEU A 130 24.68 2.25 -26.19
N PRO A 131 24.05 1.07 -26.29
CA PRO A 131 22.61 0.95 -26.17
C PRO A 131 22.25 1.31 -24.72
N ASN A 132 21.98 2.59 -24.49
CA ASN A 132 21.62 3.08 -23.19
C ASN A 132 20.21 2.57 -22.90
N LYS A 133 20.13 1.44 -22.18
CA LYS A 133 18.87 0.76 -21.84
C LYS A 133 17.87 1.71 -21.19
N VAL A 134 18.36 2.77 -20.53
CA VAL A 134 17.56 3.85 -19.96
C VAL A 134 16.90 4.72 -21.03
N ALA A 135 17.61 5.05 -22.12
CA ALA A 135 17.07 5.79 -23.26
C ALA A 135 16.04 4.96 -24.04
N ASP A 136 16.24 3.65 -24.20
CA ASP A 136 15.26 2.74 -24.83
C ASP A 136 13.97 2.61 -24.00
N ILE A 137 14.08 2.51 -22.67
CA ILE A 137 12.92 2.51 -21.77
C ILE A 137 12.16 3.84 -21.86
N SER A 138 12.88 4.97 -21.83
CA SER A 138 12.27 6.30 -21.97
C SER A 138 11.57 6.45 -23.32
N GLY A 139 12.19 6.01 -24.42
CA GLY A 139 11.60 6.04 -25.75
C GLY A 139 10.35 5.17 -25.85
N LYS A 140 10.36 3.97 -25.25
CA LYS A 140 9.18 3.08 -25.21
C LYS A 140 8.00 3.68 -24.45
N ILE A 141 8.25 4.40 -23.35
CA ILE A 141 7.20 5.07 -22.58
C ILE A 141 6.58 6.20 -23.40
N VAL A 142 7.41 7.06 -23.99
CA VAL A 142 6.95 8.20 -24.81
C VAL A 142 6.14 7.72 -26.01
N ASN A 143 6.61 6.68 -26.72
CA ASN A 143 5.88 6.14 -27.87
C ASN A 143 4.52 5.55 -27.46
N LYS A 144 4.45 4.82 -26.33
CA LYS A 144 3.17 4.32 -25.81
C LYS A 144 2.22 5.45 -25.39
N THR A 145 2.73 6.54 -24.84
CA THR A 145 1.91 7.71 -24.50
C THR A 145 1.38 8.41 -25.74
N SER A 146 2.20 8.59 -26.78
CA SER A 146 1.75 9.17 -28.06
C SER A 146 0.68 8.31 -28.75
N ASP A 147 0.84 6.99 -28.76
CA ASP A 147 -0.16 6.08 -29.32
C ASP A 147 -1.48 6.11 -28.54
N PHE A 148 -1.42 6.30 -27.22
CA PHE A 148 -2.60 6.43 -26.37
C PHE A 148 -3.33 7.76 -26.62
N ILE A 149 -2.61 8.88 -26.71
CA ILE A 149 -3.20 10.20 -27.01
C ILE A 149 -3.88 10.16 -28.39
N ASN A 150 -3.20 9.63 -29.40
CA ASN A 150 -3.77 9.48 -30.74
C ASN A 150 -5.01 8.55 -30.73
N ARG A 151 -5.01 7.49 -29.92
CA ARG A 151 -6.16 6.59 -29.80
C ARG A 151 -7.37 7.29 -29.19
N ILE A 152 -7.18 8.11 -28.16
CA ILE A 152 -8.26 8.91 -27.54
C ILE A 152 -8.78 9.95 -28.52
N GLU A 153 -7.89 10.63 -29.24
CA GLU A 153 -8.29 11.64 -30.22
C GLU A 153 -9.10 11.00 -31.36
N ILE A 154 -8.66 9.85 -31.88
CA ILE A 154 -9.37 9.10 -32.91
C ILE A 154 -10.69 8.51 -32.40
N SER A 155 -10.79 8.10 -31.13
CA SER A 155 -12.07 7.62 -30.55
C SER A 155 -13.07 8.76 -30.39
N ASN A 156 -12.64 9.92 -29.91
CA ASN A 156 -13.50 11.08 -29.72
C ASN A 156 -14.03 11.63 -31.07
N ILE A 157 -13.21 11.62 -32.12
CA ILE A 157 -13.63 12.02 -33.48
C ILE A 157 -14.67 11.05 -34.08
N LYS A 158 -14.62 9.76 -33.72
CA LYS A 158 -15.57 8.74 -34.23
C LYS A 158 -16.92 8.78 -33.52
N GLU A 159 -16.98 9.19 -32.25
CA GLU A 159 -18.24 9.38 -31.53
C GLU A 159 -18.98 10.63 -32.03
N ASP A 160 -18.30 11.77 -32.22
CA ASP A 160 -18.91 13.01 -32.74
C ASP A 160 -19.41 12.90 -34.19
N GLY A 161 -18.87 11.97 -34.98
CA GLY A 161 -19.28 11.70 -36.36
C GLY A 161 -20.55 10.85 -36.48
N ASN A 162 -20.91 10.08 -35.46
CA ASN A 162 -22.04 9.14 -35.51
C ASN A 162 -23.33 9.72 -34.89
N GLU A 163 -23.23 10.78 -34.08
CA GLU A 163 -24.40 11.47 -33.51
C GLU A 163 -25.09 12.47 -34.47
N ARG A 164 -24.53 12.72 -35.67
CA ARG A 164 -25.17 13.57 -36.71
C ARG A 164 -25.89 12.79 -37.82
N LYS A 165 -26.12 11.49 -37.64
CA LYS A 165 -26.94 10.67 -38.56
C LYS A 165 -27.89 9.74 -37.80
N LYS A 166 -28.83 10.31 -37.05
CA LYS A 166 -30.09 9.64 -36.73
C LYS A 166 -31.23 10.63 -36.67
#